data_AF-A0A7V4MR52-F1
#
_entry.id   AF-A0A7V4MR52-F1
#
_cell.length_a   1.000
_cell.length_b   1.000
_cell.length_c   1.000
_cell.angle_alpha   90.00
_cell.angle_beta   90.00
_cell.angle_gamma   90.00
#
_symmetry.space_group_name_H-M   'P 1'
#
loop_
_entity.id
_entity.type
_entity.pdbx_description
1 polymer ?
#
loop_
_entity_poly.entity_id
_entity_poly.type
_entity_poly.pdbx_seq_one_letter_code
_entity_poly.pdbx_strand_id
1 'polypeptide(L)'
;LLAKPVTRIEIIIGKWFGAWIITSVALFAFYILTFLLVASRGTFLNINVFWQTYFLHCILLSIIVSISVTLSTRLNSDAASTLSFVITAASFLVVPRVPQFITSENQIRSFFLLLLYHALPHFEIFDIRQRLVHDFSPIGTKVFLQIITYGIALTVFFLVIGWISFRRRIFARGDLSQ
;
A
#
# COMPACT_ATOMS: atom_id res chain seq x y z
N LEU A 1 -11.78 -25.95 5.31
CA LEU A 1 -12.82 -24.97 4.92
C LEU A 1 -13.02 -24.92 3.40
N LEU A 2 -13.48 -25.99 2.74
CA LEU A 2 -13.93 -25.94 1.33
C LEU A 2 -14.98 -27.04 1.11
N ALA A 3 -16.20 -26.81 1.61
CA ALA A 3 -17.39 -27.63 1.31
C ALA A 3 -18.20 -27.06 0.13
N LYS A 4 -17.85 -25.87 -0.36
CA LYS A 4 -18.46 -25.20 -1.52
C LYS A 4 -17.37 -24.89 -2.56
N PRO A 5 -17.62 -25.04 -3.87
CA PRO A 5 -16.67 -24.63 -4.90
C PRO A 5 -16.60 -23.11 -4.91
N VAL A 6 -15.59 -22.56 -4.24
CA VAL A 6 -15.24 -21.14 -4.31
C VAL A 6 -14.15 -20.97 -5.35
N THR A 7 -14.30 -20.01 -6.25
CA THR A 7 -13.27 -19.73 -7.25
C THR A 7 -12.02 -19.17 -6.58
N ARG A 8 -10.86 -19.47 -7.14
CA ARG A 8 -9.57 -19.02 -6.59
C ARG A 8 -9.46 -17.49 -6.49
N ILE A 9 -10.14 -16.77 -7.37
CA ILE A 9 -10.14 -15.31 -7.38
C ILE A 9 -10.99 -14.72 -6.26
N GLU A 10 -12.15 -15.32 -5.95
CA GLU A 10 -13.00 -14.93 -4.82
C GLU A 10 -12.26 -15.05 -3.48
N ILE A 11 -11.41 -16.07 -3.32
CA ILE A 11 -10.59 -16.24 -2.12
C ILE A 11 -9.59 -15.09 -1.97
N ILE A 12 -8.90 -14.71 -3.04
CA ILE A 12 -7.88 -13.65 -3.02
C ILE A 12 -8.55 -12.29 -2.79
N ILE A 13 -9.62 -12.00 -3.54
CA ILE A 13 -10.38 -10.75 -3.39
C ILE A 13 -10.97 -10.66 -1.98
N GLY A 14 -11.55 -11.74 -1.45
CA GLY A 14 -12.10 -11.76 -0.10
C GLY A 14 -11.05 -11.50 0.98
N LYS A 15 -9.86 -12.12 0.87
CA LYS A 15 -8.74 -11.85 1.78
C LYS A 15 -8.28 -10.40 1.73
N TRP A 16 -8.08 -9.88 0.52
CA TRP A 16 -7.66 -8.49 0.33
C TRP A 16 -8.71 -7.51 0.87
N PHE A 17 -9.98 -7.70 0.51
CA PHE A 17 -11.06 -6.79 0.91
C PHE A 17 -11.27 -6.78 2.42
N GLY A 18 -11.26 -7.96 3.06
CA GLY A 18 -11.37 -8.06 4.51
C GLY A 18 -10.22 -7.34 5.24
N ALA A 19 -8.98 -7.58 4.81
CA ALA A 19 -7.81 -6.91 5.39
C ALA A 19 -7.80 -5.39 5.12
N TRP A 20 -8.22 -4.97 3.93
CA TRP A 20 -8.31 -3.55 3.57
C TRP A 20 -9.36 -2.81 4.41
N ILE A 21 -10.55 -3.40 4.64
CA ILE A 21 -11.58 -2.78 5.49
C ILE A 21 -11.07 -2.64 6.92
N ILE A 22 -10.53 -3.71 7.51
CA ILE A 22 -10.05 -3.70 8.90
C ILE A 22 -8.97 -2.63 9.08
N THR A 23 -8.01 -2.56 8.16
CA THR A 23 -6.94 -1.55 8.21
C THR A 23 -7.46 -0.14 7.99
N SER A 24 -8.45 0.07 7.10
CA SER A 24 -9.07 1.38 6.87
C SER A 24 -9.89 1.87 8.06
N VAL A 25 -10.56 0.97 8.79
CA VAL A 25 -11.28 1.29 10.03
C VAL A 25 -10.29 1.63 11.15
N ALA A 26 -9.21 0.85 11.30
CA ALA A 26 -8.15 1.16 12.26
C ALA A 26 -7.50 2.52 11.96
N LEU A 27 -7.27 2.82 10.67
CA LEU A 27 -6.78 4.12 10.22
C LEU A 27 -7.77 5.23 10.59
N PHE A 28 -9.07 5.02 10.40
CA PHE A 28 -10.09 6.01 10.76
C PHE A 28 -10.07 6.33 12.27
N ALA A 29 -9.96 5.30 13.12
CA ALA A 29 -9.81 5.49 14.57
C ALA A 29 -8.54 6.29 14.92
N PHE A 30 -7.41 6.00 14.26
CA PHE A 30 -6.18 6.77 14.43
C PHE A 30 -6.34 8.25 14.02
N TYR A 31 -7.06 8.50 12.92
CA TYR A 31 -7.36 9.86 12.46
C TYR A 31 -8.26 10.64 13.40
N ILE A 32 -9.26 9.99 14.03
CA ILE A 32 -10.09 10.60 15.08
C ILE A 32 -9.22 11.01 16.26
N LEU A 33 -8.35 10.12 16.74
CA LEU A 33 -7.44 10.43 17.86
C LEU A 33 -6.52 11.61 17.51
N THR A 34 -5.98 11.64 16.30
CA THR A 34 -5.13 12.74 15.82
C THR A 34 -5.92 14.06 15.74
N PHE A 35 -7.15 14.02 15.24
CA PHE A 35 -8.03 15.19 15.17
C PHE A 35 -8.35 15.73 16.57
N LEU A 36 -8.70 14.88 17.53
CA LEU A 36 -8.95 15.27 18.93
C LEU A 36 -7.71 15.86 19.59
N LEU A 37 -6.53 15.30 19.32
CA LEU A 37 -5.26 15.80 19.83
C LEU A 37 -4.90 17.17 19.24
N VAL A 38 -5.20 17.42 17.97
CA VAL A 38 -4.96 18.74 17.35
C VAL A 38 -5.99 19.76 17.85
N ALA A 39 -7.26 19.36 17.99
CA ALA A 39 -8.30 20.22 18.55
C ALA A 39 -7.99 20.66 19.99
N SER A 40 -7.42 19.79 20.82
CA SER A 40 -7.00 20.14 22.19
C SER A 40 -5.83 21.13 22.24
N ARG A 41 -5.08 21.27 21.14
CA ARG A 41 -4.00 22.27 20.98
C ARG A 41 -4.50 23.60 20.43
N GLY A 42 -5.80 23.73 20.12
CA GLY A 42 -6.40 24.97 19.63
C GLY A 42 -6.16 25.27 18.14
N THR A 43 -5.62 24.31 17.38
CA THR A 43 -5.39 24.45 15.94
C THR A 43 -6.62 23.95 15.17
N PHE A 44 -7.08 24.73 14.20
CA PHE A 44 -8.14 24.30 13.29
C PHE A 44 -7.54 23.51 12.11
N LEU A 45 -8.10 22.34 11.84
CA LEU A 45 -7.74 21.55 10.67
C LEU A 45 -8.73 21.81 9.54
N ASN A 46 -8.21 22.06 8.34
CA ASN A 46 -9.04 22.12 7.16
C ASN A 46 -9.71 20.76 6.89
N ILE A 47 -11.02 20.69 7.08
CA ILE A 47 -11.80 19.45 6.96
C ILE A 47 -11.70 18.81 5.57
N ASN A 48 -11.53 19.62 4.51
CA ASN A 48 -11.40 19.11 3.15
C ASN A 48 -10.07 18.37 2.97
N VAL A 49 -8.98 18.95 3.48
CA VAL A 49 -7.65 18.32 3.44
C VAL A 49 -7.64 17.06 4.30
N PHE A 50 -8.32 17.07 5.44
CA PHE A 50 -8.46 15.90 6.31
C PHE A 50 -9.07 14.71 5.56
N TRP A 51 -10.23 14.91 4.90
CA TRP A 51 -10.87 13.86 4.12
C TRP A 51 -10.01 13.39 2.94
N GLN A 52 -9.40 14.31 2.18
CA GLN A 52 -8.49 13.94 1.10
C GLN A 52 -7.33 13.07 1.62
N THR A 53 -6.74 13.42 2.76
CA THR A 53 -5.62 12.68 3.35
C THR A 53 -6.06 11.28 3.77
N TYR A 54 -7.20 11.17 4.45
CA TYR A 54 -7.75 9.89 4.87
C TYR A 54 -8.02 8.97 3.67
N PHE A 55 -8.65 9.48 2.61
CA PHE A 55 -8.94 8.70 1.41
C PHE A 55 -7.67 8.22 0.69
N LEU A 56 -6.66 9.09 0.52
CA LEU A 56 -5.39 8.68 -0.09
C LEU A 56 -4.67 7.61 0.71
N HIS A 57 -4.68 7.71 2.04
CA HIS A 57 -4.09 6.67 2.89
C HIS A 57 -4.88 5.36 2.86
N CYS A 58 -6.21 5.40 2.73
CA CYS A 58 -7.00 4.19 2.53
C CYS A 58 -6.62 3.47 1.23
N ILE A 59 -6.35 4.21 0.15
CA ILE A 59 -5.87 3.66 -1.13
C ILE A 59 -4.45 3.11 -1.00
N LEU A 60 -3.56 3.84 -0.32
CA LEU A 60 -2.22 3.35 -0.02
C LEU A 60 -2.27 2.01 0.75
N LEU A 61 -3.10 1.91 1.79
CA LEU A 61 -3.29 0.68 2.54
C LEU A 61 -3.81 -0.45 1.65
N SER A 62 -4.72 -0.17 0.73
CA SER A 62 -5.17 -1.15 -0.28
C SER A 62 -4.00 -1.72 -1.10
N ILE A 63 -3.04 -0.89 -1.51
CA ILE A 63 -1.83 -1.34 -2.23
C ILE A 63 -0.97 -2.22 -1.32
N ILE A 64 -0.69 -1.78 -0.09
CA ILE A 64 0.14 -2.55 0.86
C ILE A 64 -0.50 -3.91 1.16
N VAL A 65 -1.81 -3.96 1.39
CA VAL A 65 -2.56 -5.20 1.60
C VAL A 65 -2.50 -6.09 0.35
N SER A 66 -2.60 -5.53 -0.86
CA SER A 66 -2.48 -6.32 -2.10
C SER A 66 -1.11 -6.97 -2.28
N ILE A 67 -0.02 -6.26 -1.92
CA ILE A 67 1.34 -6.80 -1.90
C ILE A 67 1.44 -7.94 -0.88
N SER A 68 0.92 -7.72 0.32
CA SER A 68 0.97 -8.71 1.41
C SER A 68 0.20 -9.99 1.07
N VAL A 69 -1.03 -9.85 0.55
CA VAL A 69 -1.82 -10.97 0.05
C VAL A 69 -1.07 -11.70 -1.06
N THR A 70 -0.46 -10.99 -2.00
CA THR A 70 0.31 -11.58 -3.09
C THR A 70 1.50 -12.40 -2.57
N LEU A 71 2.29 -11.85 -1.66
CA LEU A 71 3.42 -12.55 -1.04
C LEU A 71 2.98 -13.78 -0.23
N SER A 72 1.85 -13.69 0.47
CA SER A 72 1.27 -14.80 1.25
C SER A 72 0.86 -16.01 0.38
N THR A 73 0.69 -15.83 -0.94
CA THR A 73 0.42 -16.97 -1.85
C THR A 73 1.66 -17.83 -2.14
N ARG A 74 2.86 -17.27 -1.93
CA ARG A 74 4.13 -17.92 -2.27
C ARG A 74 4.94 -18.30 -1.05
N LEU A 75 4.87 -17.49 0.00
CA LEU A 75 5.70 -17.57 1.18
C LEU A 75 4.89 -17.99 2.41
N ASN A 76 5.59 -18.40 3.45
CA ASN A 76 4.99 -18.56 4.78
C ASN A 76 4.50 -17.20 5.30
N SER A 77 3.51 -17.24 6.21
CA SER A 77 2.87 -16.03 6.75
C SER A 77 3.88 -15.03 7.32
N ASP A 78 4.90 -15.51 8.03
CA ASP A 78 5.93 -14.67 8.66
C ASP A 78 6.84 -14.02 7.61
N ALA A 79 7.31 -14.79 6.62
CA ALA A 79 8.14 -14.25 5.55
C ALA A 79 7.38 -13.24 4.67
N ALA A 80 6.10 -13.49 4.41
CA ALA A 80 5.24 -12.58 3.67
C ALA A 80 5.05 -11.25 4.39
N SER A 81 4.83 -11.27 5.71
CA SER A 81 4.67 -10.04 6.49
C SER A 81 5.97 -9.23 6.57
N THR A 82 7.11 -9.88 6.83
CA THR A 82 8.43 -9.21 6.85
C THR A 82 8.76 -8.57 5.50
N LEU A 83 8.58 -9.29 4.39
CA LEU A 83 8.88 -8.72 3.07
C LEU A 83 7.91 -7.61 2.69
N SER A 84 6.62 -7.72 3.04
CA SER A 84 5.66 -6.63 2.84
C SER A 84 6.09 -5.37 3.59
N PHE A 85 6.57 -5.54 4.83
CA PHE A 85 7.09 -4.45 5.64
C PHE A 85 8.35 -3.84 5.02
N VAL A 86 9.32 -4.66 4.61
CA VAL A 86 10.56 -4.19 3.97
C VAL A 86 10.27 -3.44 2.67
N ILE A 87 9.39 -3.96 1.80
CA ILE A 87 9.00 -3.29 0.55
C ILE A 87 8.32 -1.95 0.85
N THR A 88 7.43 -1.91 1.85
CA THR A 88 6.74 -0.68 2.24
C THR A 88 7.73 0.34 2.80
N ALA A 89 8.64 -0.09 3.68
CA ALA A 89 9.67 0.78 4.24
C ALA A 89 10.63 1.32 3.17
N ALA A 90 11.06 0.47 2.22
CA ALA A 90 11.90 0.88 1.10
C ALA A 90 11.18 1.90 0.20
N SER A 91 9.89 1.67 -0.07
CA SER A 91 9.06 2.57 -0.89
C SER A 91 8.90 3.95 -0.23
N PHE A 92 8.85 4.03 1.10
CA PHE A 92 8.75 5.31 1.81
C PHE A 92 10.10 6.00 2.07
N LEU A 93 11.15 5.23 2.38
CA LEU A 93 12.41 5.80 2.88
C LEU A 93 13.49 5.92 1.80
N VAL A 94 13.49 5.01 0.84
CA VAL A 94 14.54 4.92 -0.18
C VAL A 94 14.12 5.65 -1.45
N VAL A 95 12.97 5.29 -2.03
CA VAL A 95 12.50 5.81 -3.34
C VAL A 95 12.53 7.33 -3.43
N PRO A 96 11.99 8.11 -2.47
CA PRO A 96 11.96 9.57 -2.59
C PRO A 96 13.35 10.21 -2.55
N ARG A 97 14.35 9.51 -2.00
CA ARG A 97 15.72 10.00 -1.84
C ARG A 97 16.64 9.58 -2.97
N VAL A 98 16.25 8.61 -3.80
CA VAL A 98 17.08 8.08 -4.89
C VAL A 98 17.63 9.19 -5.82
N PRO A 99 16.85 10.18 -6.28
CA PRO A 99 17.36 11.23 -7.15
C PRO A 99 18.53 12.04 -6.54
N GLN A 100 18.55 12.20 -5.22
CA GLN A 100 19.62 12.92 -4.51
C GLN A 100 20.90 12.11 -4.42
N PHE A 101 20.79 10.78 -4.33
CA PHE A 101 21.95 9.90 -4.31
C PHE A 101 22.55 9.71 -5.70
N ILE A 102 21.77 9.77 -6.78
CA ILE A 102 22.30 9.53 -8.13
C ILE A 102 23.40 10.53 -8.51
N THR A 103 23.32 11.78 -8.06
CA THR A 103 24.26 12.84 -8.46
C THR A 103 25.66 12.72 -7.83
N SER A 104 25.80 11.96 -6.75
CA SER A 104 27.06 11.84 -5.99
C SER A 104 27.79 10.52 -6.24
N GLU A 105 27.36 9.71 -7.22
CA GLU A 105 27.71 8.29 -7.27
C GLU A 105 28.32 7.80 -8.57
N ASN A 106 29.08 6.69 -8.45
CA ASN A 106 29.65 5.98 -9.58
C ASN A 106 28.55 5.40 -10.51
N GLN A 107 28.89 5.27 -11.80
CA GLN A 107 27.97 4.89 -12.87
C GLN A 107 27.21 3.56 -12.63
N ILE A 108 27.88 2.57 -12.05
CA ILE A 108 27.27 1.26 -11.73
C ILE A 108 26.23 1.39 -10.61
N ARG A 109 26.55 2.16 -9.56
CA ARG A 109 25.65 2.34 -8.41
C ARG A 109 24.43 3.17 -8.79
N SER A 110 24.63 4.18 -9.63
CA SER A 110 23.56 4.97 -10.25
C SER A 110 22.58 4.09 -11.06
N PHE A 111 23.09 3.12 -11.85
CA PHE A 111 22.25 2.18 -12.58
C PHE A 111 21.35 1.34 -11.66
N PHE A 112 21.90 0.75 -10.59
CA PHE A 112 21.10 -0.03 -9.64
C PHE A 112 20.08 0.82 -8.88
N LEU A 113 20.43 2.06 -8.53
CA LEU A 113 19.51 3.00 -7.89
C LEU A 113 18.34 3.37 -8.82
N LEU A 114 18.62 3.64 -10.10
CA LEU A 114 17.59 3.90 -11.11
C LEU A 114 16.67 2.69 -11.34
N LEU A 115 17.24 1.49 -11.36
CA LEU A 115 16.47 0.25 -11.43
C LEU A 115 15.50 0.14 -10.25
N LEU A 116 15.98 0.39 -9.02
CA LEU A 116 15.16 0.33 -7.81
C LEU A 116 14.07 1.42 -7.81
N TYR A 117 14.41 2.63 -8.24
CA TYR A 117 13.49 3.75 -8.37
C TYR A 117 12.33 3.43 -9.29
N HIS A 118 12.58 2.78 -10.44
CA HIS A 118 11.52 2.41 -11.37
C HIS A 118 10.74 1.16 -10.95
N ALA A 119 11.37 0.25 -10.19
CA ALA A 119 10.74 -1.00 -9.76
C ALA A 119 9.80 -0.85 -8.56
N LEU A 120 10.10 0.07 -7.63
CA LEU A 120 9.32 0.26 -6.42
C LEU A 120 8.17 1.24 -6.62
N PRO A 121 7.02 1.01 -5.95
CA PRO A 121 5.91 1.94 -6.00
C PRO A 121 6.24 3.21 -5.21
N HIS A 122 5.93 4.36 -5.81
CA HIS A 122 6.11 5.67 -5.18
C HIS A 122 4.97 5.91 -4.19
N PHE A 123 5.19 5.66 -2.90
CA PHE A 123 4.17 5.79 -1.84
C PHE A 123 4.08 7.20 -1.26
N GLU A 124 5.13 7.99 -1.42
CA GLU A 124 5.22 9.39 -0.99
C GLU A 124 4.15 10.27 -1.64
N ILE A 125 3.67 9.93 -2.83
CA ILE A 125 2.64 10.71 -3.53
C ILE A 125 1.28 10.67 -2.81
N PHE A 126 1.04 9.67 -1.96
CA PHE A 126 -0.17 9.56 -1.16
C PHE A 126 -0.04 10.32 0.17
N ASP A 127 1.18 10.70 0.56
CA ASP A 127 1.43 11.44 1.78
C ASP A 127 1.24 12.95 1.55
N ILE A 128 0.08 13.43 1.99
CA ILE A 128 -0.27 14.85 1.91
C ILE A 128 -0.36 15.48 3.31
N ARG A 129 0.20 14.82 4.33
CA ARG A 129 0.09 15.23 5.74
C ARG A 129 0.70 16.60 6.03
N GLN A 130 1.77 16.96 5.32
CA GLN A 130 2.37 18.30 5.47
C GLN A 130 1.35 19.41 5.15
N ARG A 131 0.43 19.18 4.20
CA ARG A 131 -0.64 20.14 3.88
C ARG A 131 -1.66 20.25 5.00
N LEU A 132 -1.94 19.14 5.68
CA LEU A 132 -2.86 19.12 6.82
C LEU A 132 -2.28 19.87 8.03
N VAL A 133 -0.98 19.75 8.28
CA VAL A 133 -0.31 20.39 9.43
C VAL A 133 -0.03 21.88 9.20
N HIS A 134 0.35 22.26 7.98
CA HIS A 134 0.69 23.64 7.64
C HIS A 134 -0.48 24.45 7.06
N ASP A 135 -1.70 23.93 7.15
CA ASP A 135 -2.94 24.54 6.64
C ASP A 135 -2.84 25.00 5.16
N PHE A 136 -2.13 24.22 4.34
CA PHE A 136 -2.04 24.51 2.91
C PHE A 136 -3.36 24.18 2.20
N SER A 137 -3.61 24.87 1.10
CA SER A 137 -4.83 24.64 0.30
C SER A 137 -4.97 23.18 -0.15
N PRO A 138 -6.22 22.68 -0.27
CA PRO A 138 -6.50 21.34 -0.77
C PRO A 138 -5.89 21.07 -2.13
N ILE A 139 -5.62 19.79 -2.39
CA ILE A 139 -5.10 19.38 -3.70
C ILE A 139 -6.21 19.52 -4.73
N GLY A 140 -5.86 20.06 -5.90
CA GLY A 140 -6.80 20.18 -7.02
C GLY A 140 -7.38 18.82 -7.42
N THR A 141 -8.67 18.79 -7.71
CA THR A 141 -9.42 17.55 -7.97
C THR A 141 -8.81 16.68 -9.07
N LYS A 142 -8.20 17.30 -10.11
CA LYS A 142 -7.52 16.58 -11.19
C LYS A 142 -6.33 15.74 -10.67
N VAL A 143 -5.46 16.34 -9.87
CA VAL A 143 -4.29 15.66 -9.29
C VAL A 143 -4.74 14.59 -8.31
N PHE A 144 -5.74 14.90 -7.48
CA PHE A 144 -6.32 13.93 -6.56
C PHE A 144 -6.84 12.68 -7.31
N LEU A 145 -7.57 12.86 -8.42
CA LEU A 145 -8.07 11.74 -9.23
C LEU A 145 -6.95 10.94 -9.89
N GLN A 146 -5.88 11.60 -10.35
CA GLN A 146 -4.70 10.93 -10.92
C GLN A 146 -4.01 10.03 -9.89
N ILE A 147 -3.83 10.51 -8.65
CA ILE A 147 -3.24 9.73 -7.56
C ILE A 147 -4.12 8.51 -7.22
N ILE A 148 -5.44 8.72 -7.14
CA ILE A 148 -6.40 7.62 -6.92
C ILE A 148 -6.27 6.56 -8.03
N THR A 149 -6.26 7.00 -9.29
CA THR A 149 -6.19 6.10 -10.45
C THR A 149 -4.91 5.30 -10.43
N TYR A 150 -3.77 5.93 -10.12
CA TYR A 150 -2.49 5.25 -9.96
C TYR A 150 -2.53 4.21 -8.84
N GLY A 151 -3.11 4.54 -7.69
CA GLY A 151 -3.24 3.61 -6.57
C GLY A 151 -4.11 2.40 -6.89
N ILE A 152 -5.27 2.61 -7.53
CA ILE A 152 -6.13 1.52 -7.99
C ILE A 152 -5.40 0.64 -9.01
N ALA A 153 -4.69 1.24 -9.97
CA ALA A 153 -3.92 0.50 -10.96
C ALA A 153 -2.86 -0.40 -10.31
N LEU A 154 -2.12 0.10 -9.32
CA LEU A 154 -1.16 -0.70 -8.55
C LEU A 154 -1.83 -1.82 -7.76
N THR A 155 -2.93 -1.54 -7.07
CA THR A 155 -3.70 -2.58 -6.35
C THR A 155 -4.12 -3.70 -7.29
N VAL A 156 -4.72 -3.36 -8.43
CA VAL A 156 -5.15 -4.35 -9.43
C VAL A 156 -3.96 -5.13 -9.97
N PHE A 157 -2.86 -4.45 -10.30
CA PHE A 157 -1.63 -5.09 -10.78
C PHE A 157 -1.11 -6.16 -9.82
N PHE A 158 -0.97 -5.84 -8.52
CA PHE A 158 -0.52 -6.82 -7.53
C PHE A 158 -1.53 -7.95 -7.33
N LEU A 159 -2.84 -7.66 -7.26
CA LEU A 159 -3.86 -8.71 -7.15
C LEU A 159 -3.86 -9.68 -8.35
N VAL A 160 -3.64 -9.17 -9.56
CA VAL A 160 -3.50 -9.99 -10.77
C VAL A 160 -2.26 -10.88 -10.68
N ILE A 161 -1.12 -10.36 -10.20
CA ILE A 161 0.09 -11.16 -9.95
C ILE A 161 -0.19 -12.26 -8.91
N GLY A 162 -0.88 -11.94 -7.82
CA GLY A 162 -1.30 -12.89 -6.80
C GLY A 162 -2.19 -13.99 -7.38
N TRP A 163 -3.16 -13.62 -8.22
CA TRP A 163 -4.05 -14.56 -8.88
C TRP A 163 -3.32 -15.48 -9.86
N ILE A 164 -2.47 -14.95 -10.74
CA ILE A 164 -1.66 -15.73 -11.68
C ILE A 164 -0.76 -16.70 -10.92
N SER A 165 -0.14 -16.23 -9.83
CA SER A 165 0.71 -17.04 -8.96
C SER A 165 -0.04 -18.21 -8.31
N PHE A 166 -1.27 -17.95 -7.85
CA PHE A 166 -2.08 -18.93 -7.17
C PHE A 166 -2.74 -19.95 -8.12
N ARG A 167 -3.00 -19.58 -9.39
CA ARG A 167 -3.54 -20.51 -10.41
C ARG A 167 -2.55 -21.63 -10.75
N ARG A 168 -1.24 -21.37 -10.68
CA ARG A 168 -0.19 -22.35 -11.01
C ARG A 168 0.04 -23.41 -9.93
N ARG A 169 -0.61 -23.32 -8.76
CA ARG A 169 -0.53 -24.33 -7.68
C ARG A 169 -1.53 -25.46 -7.93
N ILE A 170 -1.00 -26.62 -8.34
CA ILE A 170 -1.71 -27.90 -8.29
C ILE A 170 -1.74 -28.33 -6.82
N PHE A 171 -2.92 -28.46 -6.23
CA PHE A 171 -3.05 -29.07 -4.91
C PHE A 171 -2.84 -30.57 -5.10
N ALA A 172 -1.62 -31.06 -4.88
CA ALA A 172 -1.38 -32.49 -4.76
C ALA A 172 -2.10 -32.95 -3.48
N ARG A 173 -3.03 -33.90 -3.60
CA ARG A 173 -3.85 -34.45 -2.49
C ARG A 173 -3.03 -35.24 -1.44
N GLY A 174 -1.69 -35.11 -1.39
CA GLY A 174 -0.78 -35.96 -0.63
C GLY A 174 -0.26 -35.41 0.71
N ASP A 175 -0.34 -34.10 0.99
CA ASP A 175 0.27 -33.51 2.20
C ASP A 175 -0.64 -33.54 3.45
N LEU A 176 -1.63 -34.45 3.50
CA LEU A 176 -2.51 -34.63 4.68
C LEU A 176 -2.12 -35.83 5.54
N SER A 177 -0.96 -36.45 5.31
CA SER A 177 -0.52 -37.63 6.07
C SER A 177 0.95 -37.59 6.48
N GLN A 178 1.45 -36.45 6.97
CA GLN A 178 2.61 -36.39 7.86
C GLN A 178 2.39 -35.37 8.97
#